data_AF-A0A927QIB5-F1
#
_entry.id   AF-A0A927QIB5-F1
#
_cell.length_a   1.000
_cell.length_b   1.000
_cell.length_c   1.000
_cell.angle_alpha   90.00
_cell.angle_beta   90.00
_cell.angle_gamma   90.00
#
_symmetry.space_group_name_H-M   'P 1'
#
loop_
_entity.id
_entity.type
_entity.pdbx_description
1 polymer ?
#
loop_
_entity_poly.entity_id
_entity_poly.type
_entity_poly.pdbx_seq_one_letter_code
_entity_poly.pdbx_strand_id
1 'polypeptide(L)' 'MRSMPADLAHCLEARQSAYRQLAARPCTSLRRKLIRLSTTGLFHPYWQGRQTTAARSAMYAGKGTGN' A
#
# COMPACT_ATOMS: atom_id res chain seq x y z
N MET A 1 16.34 16.23 -6.88
CA MET A 1 15.32 15.17 -6.93
C MET A 1 15.55 14.23 -5.75
N ARG A 2 14.58 14.03 -4.85
CA ARG A 2 14.77 13.12 -3.72
C ARG A 2 14.51 11.70 -4.21
N SER A 3 15.55 10.86 -4.22
CA SER A 3 15.45 9.47 -4.65
C SER A 3 14.51 8.69 -3.73
N MET A 4 13.76 7.77 -4.34
CA MET A 4 12.89 6.86 -3.63
C MET A 4 13.74 5.91 -2.77
N PRO A 5 13.37 5.63 -1.51
CA PRO A 5 14.08 4.67 -0.70
C PRO A 5 14.05 3.29 -1.35
N ALA A 6 15.18 2.58 -1.31
CA ALA A 6 15.31 1.25 -1.90
C ALA A 6 14.28 0.25 -1.33
N ASP A 7 13.98 0.34 -0.03
CA ASP A 7 12.96 -0.49 0.61
C ASP A 7 11.56 -0.28 0.01
N LEU A 8 11.17 0.98 -0.21
CA LEU A 8 9.88 1.30 -0.82
C LEU A 8 9.83 0.86 -2.29
N ALA A 9 10.91 1.05 -3.03
CA ALA A 9 11.02 0.55 -4.40
C ALA A 9 10.87 -0.98 -4.44
N HIS A 10 11.56 -1.69 -3.55
CA HIS A 10 11.46 -3.14 -3.41
C HIS A 10 10.04 -3.60 -3.04
N CYS A 11 9.38 -2.89 -2.12
CA CYS A 11 8.00 -3.16 -1.72
C CYS A 11 7.03 -3.01 -2.90
N LEU A 12 7.19 -1.97 -3.74
CA LEU A 12 6.33 -1.75 -4.90
C LEU A 12 6.57 -2.80 -6.00
N GLU A 13 7.82 -3.18 -6.25
CA GLU A 13 8.16 -4.26 -7.19
C GLU A 13 7.56 -5.59 -6.73
N ALA A 14 7.71 -5.93 -5.45
CA ALA A 14 7.12 -7.13 -4.87
C ALA A 14 5.58 -7.12 -4.99
N ARG A 15 4.94 -5.95 -4.83
CA ARG A 15 3.49 -5.79 -5.00
C ARG A 15 3.07 -6.05 -6.45
N GLN A 16 3.79 -5.49 -7.42
CA GLN A 16 3.51 -5.73 -8.85
C GLN A 16 3.71 -7.20 -9.24
N SER A 17 4.75 -7.84 -8.73
CA SER A 17 4.98 -9.27 -8.96
C SER A 17 3.86 -10.12 -8.36
N ALA A 18 3.45 -9.84 -7.12
CA ALA A 18 2.33 -10.54 -6.49
C ALA A 18 1.01 -10.33 -7.25
N TYR A 19 0.76 -9.12 -7.76
CA TYR A 19 -0.41 -8.82 -8.57
C TYR A 19 -0.41 -9.60 -9.90
N ARG A 20 0.73 -9.61 -10.62
CA ARG A 20 0.88 -10.38 -11.86
C ARG A 20 0.67 -11.88 -11.64
N GLN A 21 1.22 -12.44 -10.56
CA GLN A 21 1.02 -13.84 -10.21
C GLN A 21 -0.45 -14.14 -9.85
N LEU A 22 -1.12 -13.22 -9.14
CA LEU A 22 -2.53 -13.37 -8.78
C LEU A 22 -3.46 -13.27 -10.01
N ALA A 23 -3.12 -12.39 -10.97
CA ALA A 23 -3.83 -12.28 -12.25
C ALA A 23 -3.70 -13.55 -13.10
N ALA A 24 -2.53 -14.19 -13.07
CA ALA A 24 -2.31 -15.46 -13.76
C ALA A 24 -2.98 -16.63 -13.04
N ARG A 25 -2.92 -16.68 -11.70
CA ARG A 25 -3.48 -17.76 -10.87
C ARG A 25 -4.03 -17.21 -9.57
N PRO A 26 -5.37 -17.17 -9.40
CA PRO A 26 -5.95 -16.69 -8.16
C PRO A 26 -5.60 -17.66 -7.02
N CYS A 27 -4.91 -17.17 -6.00
CA CYS A 27 -4.69 -17.94 -4.77
C CYS A 27 -4.69 -17.07 -3.52
N THR A 28 -5.17 -17.66 -2.42
CA THR A 28 -5.39 -16.96 -1.14
C THR A 28 -4.07 -16.52 -0.48
N SER A 29 -2.98 -17.24 -0.70
CA SER A 29 -1.64 -16.86 -0.22
C SER A 29 -1.13 -15.60 -0.92
N LEU A 30 -1.25 -15.51 -2.25
CA LEU A 30 -0.89 -14.31 -3.00
C LEU A 30 -1.78 -13.12 -2.65
N ARG A 31 -3.08 -13.34 -2.43
CA ARG A 31 -4.00 -12.28 -2.00
C ARG A 31 -3.58 -11.70 -0.64
N ARG A 32 -3.26 -12.55 0.33
CA ARG A 32 -2.73 -12.13 1.64
C ARG A 32 -1.39 -11.40 1.52
N LYS A 33 -0.48 -11.92 0.68
CA LYS A 33 0.81 -11.27 0.40
C LYS A 33 0.63 -9.89 -0.22
N LEU A 34 -0.29 -9.75 -1.17
CA LEU A 34 -0.61 -8.48 -1.83
C LEU A 34 -1.18 -7.45 -0.85
N ILE A 35 -2.09 -7.86 0.05
CA ILE A 35 -2.63 -6.98 1.09
C ILE A 35 -1.50 -6.47 2.00
N ARG A 36 -0.62 -7.36 2.47
CA ARG A 36 0.51 -7.00 3.34
C ARG A 36 1.48 -6.02 2.65
N LEU A 37 1.83 -6.28 1.39
CA LEU A 37 2.72 -5.39 0.63
C LEU A 37 2.06 -4.04 0.33
N SER A 38 0.75 -4.03 0.11
CA SER A 38 0.00 -2.79 -0.15
C SER A 38 -0.07 -1.94 1.10
N THR A 39 -0.34 -2.52 2.28
CA THR A 39 -0.34 -1.77 3.55
C THR A 39 1.05 -1.25 3.89
N THR A 40 2.11 -2.06 3.77
CA THR A 40 3.50 -1.60 4.02
C THR A 40 3.88 -0.45 3.08
N GLY A 41 3.56 -0.55 1.78
CA GLY A 41 3.85 0.52 0.82
C GLY A 41 3.04 1.80 1.07
N LEU A 42 1.75 1.70 1.42
CA LEU A 42 0.88 2.84 1.70
C LEU A 42 1.27 3.59 2.98
N PHE A 43 1.66 2.88 4.03
CA PHE A 43 2.04 3.46 5.31
C PHE A 43 3.54 3.70 5.46
N HIS A 44 4.31 3.61 4.38
CA HIS A 44 5.76 3.77 4.42
C HIS A 44 6.16 5.20 4.87
N PRO A 45 7.15 5.35 5.77
CA PRO A 45 7.55 6.63 6.37
C PRO A 45 7.97 7.69 5.35
N TYR A 46 8.46 7.28 4.17
CA TYR A 46 8.72 8.18 3.04
C TYR A 46 7.51 9.08 2.68
N TRP A 47 6.29 8.57 2.83
CA TRP A 47 5.08 9.34 2.53
C TRP A 47 4.70 10.32 3.64
N GLN A 48 5.21 10.15 4.86
CA GLN A 48 4.92 11.04 5.99
C GLN A 48 5.45 12.46 5.77
N GLY A 49 6.53 12.61 4.99
CA GLY A 49 7.02 13.91 4.56
C GLY A 49 6.31 14.50 3.35
N ARG A 50 5.33 13.79 2.74
CA ARG A 50 4.77 14.15 1.43
C ARG A 50 3.25 14.32 1.39
N GLN A 51 2.43 13.51 2.08
CA GLN A 51 0.95 13.57 1.92
C GLN A 51 0.10 13.00 3.08
N THR A 52 0.54 13.05 4.34
CA THR A 52 -0.12 12.25 5.39
C THR A 52 -1.41 12.78 6.00
N THR A 53 -1.90 13.98 5.66
CA THR A 53 -3.16 14.46 6.26
C THR A 53 -4.38 14.03 5.44
N ALA A 54 -4.42 14.29 4.13
CA ALA A 54 -5.62 14.03 3.33
C ALA A 54 -5.88 12.54 3.05
N ALA A 55 -4.86 11.79 2.63
CA ALA A 55 -5.01 10.37 2.30
C ALA A 55 -5.29 9.48 3.52
N ARG A 56 -4.74 9.86 4.69
CA ARG A 56 -4.98 9.17 5.95
C ARG A 56 -6.38 9.47 6.48
N SER A 57 -6.80 10.73 6.47
CA SER A 57 -8.16 11.11 6.87
C SER A 57 -9.24 10.46 6.00
N ALA A 58 -9.04 10.34 4.68
CA ALA A 58 -9.98 9.66 3.81
C ALA A 58 -10.16 8.16 4.13
N MET A 59 -9.13 7.49 4.66
CA MET A 59 -9.23 6.08 5.09
C MET A 59 -9.96 5.91 6.43
N TYR A 60 -9.93 6.91 7.32
CA TYR A 60 -10.60 6.87 8.63
C TYR A 60 -11.94 7.60 8.67
N ALA A 61 -12.25 8.45 7.69
CA ALA A 61 -13.50 9.21 7.60
C ALA A 61 -14.74 8.34 7.29
N GLY A 62 -14.58 7.03 7.09
CA GLY A 62 -15.68 6.09 6.88
C GLY A 62 -16.44 5.66 8.13
N LYS A 63 -16.22 6.28 9.31
CA LYS A 63 -16.94 5.90 10.54
C LYS A 63 -17.41 7.12 11.35
N GLY A 64 -18.72 7.36 11.31
CA GLY A 64 -19.46 8.38 12.07
C GLY A 64 -19.50 9.71 11.31
N THR A 65 -20.66 10.20 10.88
CA THR A 65 -21.72 10.68 11.76
C THR A 65 -23.12 10.46 11.16
N GLY A 66 -23.87 9.52 11.74
CA GLY A 66 -25.33 9.60 11.74
C GLY A 66 -25.73 10.18 13.09
N ASN A 67 -26.26 11.40 13.07
CA ASN A 67 -27.11 11.95 14.12
C ASN A 67 -28.37 12.45 13.43
#